data_AF-A0A087KIF1-F1
#
_entry.id   AF-A0A087KIF1-F1
#
_cell.length_a   1.000
_cell.length_b   1.000
_cell.length_c   1.000
_cell.angle_alpha   90.00
_cell.angle_beta   90.00
_cell.angle_gamma   90.00
#
_symmetry.space_group_name_H-M   'P 1'
#
loop_
_entity.id
_entity.type
_entity.pdbx_description
1 polymer ?
#
loop_
_entity_poly.entity_id
_entity_poly.type
_entity_poly.pdbx_seq_one_letter_code
_entity_poly.pdbx_strand_id
1 'polypeptide(L)'
;MSVMFKMKNPIFNAHDLYVMVRLSMIKYFPYEATNIKPWEVLTIYLQKAQGLDFEIDNEPDVRGLTFRGKSYDMYKDLEKEEEGPFHSAAWYASQVAKWNQQDLGELDVDLNLMRSWLKLNDYVKENLPTDKFLQQEFLIIADVAAERRNSR
;
A
#
# COMPACT_ATOMS: atom_id res chain seq x y z
N MET A 1 23.30 -12.28 15.26
CA MET A 1 23.08 -11.46 14.04
C MET A 1 21.66 -10.94 14.09
N SER A 2 21.48 -9.62 14.25
CA SER A 2 20.14 -9.02 14.07
C SER A 2 19.88 -8.99 12.57
N VAL A 3 18.97 -9.85 12.10
CA VAL A 3 18.47 -9.77 10.72
C VAL A 3 17.60 -8.52 10.69
N MET A 4 18.14 -7.39 10.21
CA MET A 4 17.31 -6.27 9.81
C MET A 4 16.45 -6.76 8.65
N PHE A 5 15.19 -7.10 8.92
CA PHE A 5 14.19 -7.33 7.89
C PHE A 5 13.98 -6.01 7.16
N LYS A 6 14.68 -5.83 6.04
CA LYS A 6 14.48 -4.68 5.15
C LYS A 6 13.29 -5.00 4.25
N MET A 7 12.31 -4.10 4.20
CA MET A 7 11.23 -4.16 3.20
C MET A 7 11.87 -4.23 1.80
N LYS A 8 11.30 -5.07 0.93
CA LYS A 8 11.85 -5.23 -0.42
C LYS A 8 11.53 -4.01 -1.26
N ASN A 9 10.30 -3.53 -1.17
CA ASN A 9 9.87 -2.33 -1.85
C ASN A 9 10.41 -1.07 -1.14
N PRO A 10 11.16 -0.19 -1.85
CA PRO A 10 11.77 0.98 -1.23
C PRO A 10 10.83 2.19 -1.12
N ILE A 11 9.65 2.15 -1.74
CA ILE A 11 8.72 3.29 -1.86
C ILE A 11 7.71 3.32 -0.73
N PHE A 12 7.24 2.14 -0.30
CA PHE A 12 6.18 2.02 0.69
C PHE A 12 6.74 1.63 2.05
N ASN A 13 6.33 2.37 3.08
CA ASN A 13 6.67 2.03 4.45
C ASN A 13 5.65 1.05 5.05
N ALA A 14 5.87 0.61 6.29
CA ALA A 14 4.96 -0.33 6.96
C ALA A 14 3.53 0.22 7.16
N HIS A 15 3.40 1.54 7.32
CA HIS A 15 2.10 2.20 7.39
C HIS A 15 1.34 2.11 6.07
N ASP A 16 2.01 2.41 4.97
CA ASP A 16 1.42 2.30 3.63
C ASP A 16 0.93 0.88 3.35
N LEU A 17 1.75 -0.13 3.64
CA LEU A 17 1.39 -1.54 3.46
C LEU A 17 0.17 -1.95 4.30
N TYR A 18 0.08 -1.47 5.54
CA TYR A 18 -1.10 -1.69 6.37
C TYR A 18 -2.35 -1.04 5.77
N VAL A 19 -2.24 0.23 5.34
CA VAL A 19 -3.36 0.97 4.72
C VAL A 19 -3.80 0.28 3.42
N MET A 20 -2.86 -0.18 2.60
CA MET A 20 -3.10 -0.98 1.39
C MET A 20 -3.90 -2.25 1.66
N VAL A 21 -3.44 -3.09 2.60
CA VAL A 21 -4.14 -4.33 2.98
C VAL A 21 -5.51 -3.99 3.58
N ARG A 22 -5.58 -2.95 4.42
CA ARG A 22 -6.83 -2.50 5.03
C ARG A 22 -7.89 -2.12 4.01
N LEU A 23 -7.56 -1.18 3.12
CA LEU A 23 -8.49 -0.67 2.12
C LEU A 23 -8.94 -1.76 1.17
N SER A 24 -8.01 -2.63 0.74
CA SER A 24 -8.34 -3.74 -0.14
C SER A 24 -9.28 -4.75 0.52
N MET A 25 -9.03 -5.16 1.77
CA MET A 25 -9.93 -6.07 2.49
C MET A 25 -11.31 -5.45 2.76
N ILE A 26 -11.40 -4.17 3.10
CA ILE A 26 -12.69 -3.49 3.27
C ILE A 26 -13.46 -3.41 1.95
N LYS A 27 -12.79 -3.09 0.83
CA LYS A 27 -13.43 -2.94 -0.48
C LYS A 27 -14.17 -4.21 -0.92
N TYR A 28 -13.59 -5.37 -0.62
CA TYR A 28 -14.17 -6.67 -1.01
C TYR A 28 -14.91 -7.39 0.12
N PHE A 29 -15.05 -6.79 1.30
CA PHE A 29 -15.84 -7.38 2.38
C PHE A 29 -17.31 -7.55 1.96
N PRO A 30 -18.02 -8.67 2.29
CA PRO A 30 -17.64 -9.76 3.19
C PRO A 30 -16.92 -10.95 2.54
N TYR A 31 -16.39 -10.81 1.33
CA TYR A 31 -15.73 -11.90 0.62
C TYR A 31 -14.28 -12.08 1.11
N GLU A 32 -13.77 -13.32 0.99
CA GLU A 32 -12.39 -13.63 1.36
C GLU A 32 -11.37 -12.87 0.50
N ALA A 33 -10.35 -12.31 1.15
CA ALA A 33 -9.30 -11.52 0.49
C ALA A 33 -8.19 -12.38 -0.18
N THR A 34 -8.47 -13.63 -0.54
CA THR A 34 -7.47 -14.61 -1.00
C THR A 34 -6.94 -14.36 -2.41
N ASN A 35 -7.72 -13.70 -3.26
CA ASN A 35 -7.39 -13.52 -4.68
C ASN A 35 -7.12 -12.06 -5.09
N ILE A 36 -7.04 -11.13 -4.13
CA ILE A 36 -6.79 -9.72 -4.44
C ILE A 36 -5.35 -9.55 -4.92
N LYS A 37 -5.20 -9.09 -6.15
CA LYS A 37 -3.91 -8.98 -6.82
C LYS A 37 -3.15 -7.73 -6.39
N PRO A 38 -1.80 -7.74 -6.44
CA PRO A 38 -1.00 -6.59 -5.96
C PRO A 38 -1.27 -5.30 -6.74
N TRP A 39 -1.56 -5.36 -8.04
CA TRP A 39 -1.94 -4.17 -8.83
C TRP A 39 -3.30 -3.60 -8.43
N GLU A 40 -4.26 -4.46 -8.06
CA GLU A 40 -5.56 -4.03 -7.53
C GLU A 40 -5.38 -3.34 -6.17
N VAL A 41 -4.57 -3.92 -5.28
CA VAL A 41 -4.26 -3.33 -3.97
C VAL A 41 -3.63 -1.95 -4.14
N LEU A 42 -2.65 -1.82 -5.03
CA LEU A 42 -1.95 -0.57 -5.29
C LEU A 42 -2.89 0.48 -5.91
N THR A 43 -3.72 0.09 -6.88
CA THR A 43 -4.77 0.95 -7.46
C THR A 43 -5.71 1.48 -6.39
N ILE A 44 -6.21 0.60 -5.51
CA ILE A 44 -7.11 0.98 -4.41
C ILE A 44 -6.45 1.98 -3.48
N TYR A 45 -5.18 1.77 -3.12
CA TYR A 45 -4.45 2.68 -2.25
C TYR A 45 -4.27 4.06 -2.89
N LEU A 46 -3.83 4.13 -4.14
CA LEU A 46 -3.66 5.41 -4.85
C LEU A 46 -4.99 6.17 -4.95
N GLN A 47 -6.08 5.46 -5.23
CA GLN A 47 -7.40 6.08 -5.34
C GLN A 47 -7.98 6.53 -3.99
N LYS A 48 -7.87 5.70 -2.94
CA LYS A 48 -8.59 5.90 -1.68
C LYS A 48 -7.77 6.61 -0.61
N ALA A 49 -6.47 6.33 -0.51
CA ALA A 49 -5.58 6.98 0.45
C ALA A 49 -4.98 8.27 -0.11
N GLN A 50 -4.58 8.26 -1.38
CA GLN A 50 -3.88 9.40 -2.01
C GLN A 50 -4.81 10.32 -2.83
N GLY A 51 -6.06 9.92 -3.06
CA GLY A 51 -7.03 10.71 -3.83
C GLY A 51 -6.67 10.84 -5.32
N LEU A 52 -5.90 9.88 -5.85
CA LEU A 52 -5.40 9.91 -7.22
C LEU A 52 -6.35 9.16 -8.16
N ASP A 53 -6.70 9.77 -9.28
CA ASP A 53 -7.29 9.09 -10.43
C ASP A 53 -6.17 8.34 -11.17
N PHE A 54 -5.84 7.14 -10.67
CA PHE A 54 -4.73 6.31 -11.10
C PHE A 54 -5.12 4.83 -11.04
N GLU A 55 -5.08 4.16 -12.18
CA GLU A 55 -5.40 2.74 -12.35
C GLU A 55 -4.20 1.97 -12.90
N ILE A 56 -4.04 0.73 -12.42
CA ILE A 56 -2.95 -0.16 -12.79
C ILE A 56 -3.55 -1.49 -13.21
N ASP A 57 -3.26 -1.89 -14.44
CA ASP A 57 -3.60 -3.21 -14.97
C ASP A 57 -2.32 -4.00 -15.22
N ASN A 58 -2.37 -5.30 -14.91
CA ASN A 58 -1.33 -6.23 -15.31
C ASN A 58 -1.81 -6.96 -16.57
N GLU A 59 -1.28 -6.60 -17.73
CA GLU A 59 -1.63 -7.21 -19.01
C GLU A 59 -0.63 -8.34 -19.32
N PRO A 60 -1.04 -9.62 -19.21
CA PRO A 60 -0.12 -10.76 -19.34
C PRO A 60 0.56 -10.82 -20.72
N ASP A 61 -0.17 -10.40 -21.75
CA ASP A 61 0.26 -10.48 -23.15
C ASP A 61 1.23 -9.34 -23.54
N VAL A 62 1.32 -8.29 -22.72
CA VAL A 62 2.14 -7.09 -22.99
C VAL A 62 3.44 -7.10 -22.15
N ARG A 63 3.67 -8.13 -21.33
CA ARG A 63 4.82 -8.27 -20.40
C ARG A 63 4.98 -7.08 -19.44
N GLY A 64 3.95 -6.27 -19.24
CA GLY A 64 4.08 -4.97 -18.59
C GLY A 64 2.87 -4.56 -17.79
N LEU A 65 3.06 -3.51 -16.99
CA LEU A 65 1.98 -2.82 -16.31
C LEU A 65 1.44 -1.71 -17.22
N THR A 66 0.13 -1.64 -17.36
CA THR A 66 -0.55 -0.53 -18.02
C THR A 66 -1.06 0.42 -16.95
N PHE A 67 -0.82 1.71 -17.13
CA PHE A 67 -1.22 2.77 -16.22
C PHE A 67 -2.21 3.72 -16.90
N ARG A 68 -3.26 4.14 -16.18
CA ARG A 68 -4.32 5.01 -16.71
C ARG A 68 -4.82 5.98 -15.64
N GLY A 69 -5.52 7.04 -16.06
CA GLY A 69 -6.20 8.00 -15.19
C GLY A 69 -5.54 9.40 -15.21
N LYS A 70 -6.31 10.43 -14.85
CA LYS A 70 -5.86 11.83 -14.95
C LYS A 70 -4.63 12.11 -14.10
N SER A 71 -4.52 11.51 -12.92
CA SER A 71 -3.37 11.72 -12.04
C SER A 71 -2.11 11.05 -12.59
N TYR A 72 -2.25 9.91 -13.28
CA TYR A 72 -1.13 9.31 -14.01
C TYR A 72 -0.63 10.26 -15.11
N ASP A 73 -1.53 10.75 -15.98
CA ASP A 73 -1.14 11.65 -17.07
C ASP A 73 -0.49 12.94 -16.59
N MET A 74 -0.91 13.46 -15.43
CA MET A 74 -0.35 14.67 -14.83
C MET A 74 1.02 14.48 -14.18
N TYR A 75 1.28 13.32 -13.58
CA TYR A 75 2.43 13.14 -12.67
C TYR A 75 3.47 12.10 -13.12
N LYS A 76 3.21 11.33 -14.19
CA LYS A 76 4.11 10.26 -14.65
C LYS A 76 5.55 10.72 -14.95
N ASP A 77 5.70 11.95 -15.45
CA ASP A 77 6.99 12.54 -15.86
C ASP A 77 7.59 13.44 -14.79
N LEU A 78 7.03 13.45 -13.56
CA LEU A 78 7.53 14.29 -12.48
C LEU A 78 8.86 13.74 -11.94
N GLU A 79 9.89 14.58 -11.94
CA GLU A 79 11.21 14.30 -11.36
C GLU A 79 11.40 15.04 -10.03
N LYS A 80 10.48 14.83 -9.10
CA LYS A 80 10.55 15.45 -7.77
C LYS A 80 11.10 14.45 -6.77
N GLU A 81 12.20 14.81 -6.12
CA GLU A 81 12.67 14.13 -4.91
C GLU A 81 11.99 14.76 -3.68
N GLU A 82 11.56 13.92 -2.75
CA GLU A 82 10.99 14.34 -1.47
C GLU A 82 11.71 13.59 -0.36
N GLU A 83 12.15 14.31 0.68
CA GLU A 83 12.81 13.73 1.84
C GLU A 83 11.78 13.30 2.91
N GLY A 84 12.17 12.34 3.75
CA GLY A 84 11.34 11.86 4.87
C GLY A 84 10.52 10.61 4.53
N PRO A 85 9.78 10.07 5.51
CA PRO A 85 9.04 8.81 5.36
C PRO A 85 7.62 8.99 4.78
N PHE A 86 7.16 10.23 4.61
CA PHE A 86 5.84 10.56 4.11
C PHE A 86 5.99 11.41 2.85
N HIS A 87 5.32 10.99 1.78
CA HIS A 87 5.43 11.62 0.48
C HIS A 87 4.07 12.12 -0.01
N SER A 88 4.10 13.11 -0.90
CA SER A 88 2.90 13.64 -1.52
C SER A 88 2.26 12.65 -2.49
N ALA A 89 0.96 12.79 -2.71
CA ALA A 89 0.23 11.97 -3.69
C ALA A 89 0.87 12.04 -5.10
N ALA A 90 1.33 13.23 -5.50
CA ALA A 90 2.03 13.43 -6.78
C ALA A 90 3.36 12.64 -6.84
N TRP A 91 4.09 12.60 -5.72
CA TRP A 91 5.30 11.80 -5.63
C TRP A 91 5.01 10.31 -5.79
N TYR A 92 4.04 9.75 -5.05
CA TYR A 92 3.65 8.34 -5.19
C TYR A 92 3.24 7.99 -6.63
N ALA A 93 2.43 8.84 -7.27
CA ALA A 93 2.03 8.66 -8.67
C ALA A 93 3.25 8.60 -9.61
N SER A 94 4.22 9.50 -9.43
CA SER A 94 5.43 9.56 -10.24
C SER A 94 6.36 8.36 -10.04
N GLN A 95 6.47 7.84 -8.82
CA GLN A 95 7.30 6.66 -8.55
C GLN A 95 6.66 5.39 -9.11
N VAL A 96 5.36 5.20 -8.87
CA VAL A 96 4.61 4.03 -9.36
C VAL A 96 4.53 4.01 -10.89
N ALA A 97 4.45 5.17 -11.55
CA ALA A 97 4.46 5.26 -13.01
C ALA A 97 5.71 4.67 -13.69
N LYS A 98 6.80 4.47 -12.93
CA LYS A 98 8.07 3.90 -13.41
C LYS A 98 8.17 2.39 -13.19
N TRP A 99 7.17 1.79 -12.53
CA TRP A 99 7.22 0.39 -12.12
C TRP A 99 7.04 -0.59 -13.28
N ASN A 100 7.64 -1.76 -13.09
CA ASN A 100 7.44 -2.93 -13.91
C ASN A 100 6.95 -4.13 -13.07
N GLN A 101 6.85 -5.31 -13.68
CA GLN A 101 6.36 -6.52 -13.02
C GLN A 101 7.23 -6.98 -11.83
N GLN A 102 8.54 -6.72 -11.85
CA GLN A 102 9.43 -7.04 -10.73
C GLN A 102 9.08 -6.21 -9.51
N ASP A 103 8.90 -4.89 -9.67
CA ASP A 103 8.54 -3.99 -8.57
C ASP A 103 7.22 -4.40 -7.91
N LEU A 104 6.26 -4.84 -8.75
CA LEU A 104 4.99 -5.36 -8.28
C LEU A 104 5.14 -6.69 -7.53
N GLY A 105 6.04 -7.57 -7.98
CA GLY A 105 6.39 -8.81 -7.29
C GLY A 105 7.04 -8.55 -5.93
N GLU A 106 7.89 -7.53 -5.82
CA GLU A 106 8.48 -7.10 -4.55
C GLU A 106 7.43 -6.53 -3.61
N LEU A 107 6.50 -5.71 -4.11
CA LEU A 107 5.34 -5.24 -3.34
C LEU A 107 4.48 -6.41 -2.84
N ASP A 108 4.21 -7.42 -3.67
CA ASP A 108 3.38 -8.55 -3.27
C ASP A 108 4.00 -9.36 -2.13
N VAL A 109 5.33 -9.52 -2.13
CA VAL A 109 6.05 -10.14 -1.00
C VAL A 109 5.80 -9.36 0.29
N ASP A 110 5.96 -8.03 0.26
CA ASP A 110 5.78 -7.19 1.43
C ASP A 110 4.31 -7.14 1.91
N LEU A 111 3.35 -7.11 0.99
CA LEU A 111 1.92 -7.23 1.29
C LEU A 111 1.58 -8.57 1.96
N ASN A 112 2.18 -9.67 1.48
CA ASN A 112 1.97 -11.00 2.07
C ASN A 112 2.56 -11.12 3.49
N LEU A 113 3.69 -10.47 3.75
CA LEU A 113 4.24 -10.35 5.11
C LEU A 113 3.30 -9.53 6.01
N MET A 114 2.77 -8.41 5.53
CA MET A 114 1.79 -7.60 6.29
C MET A 114 0.51 -8.38 6.60
N ARG A 115 -0.05 -9.11 5.61
CA ARG A 115 -1.22 -9.99 5.82
C ARG A 115 -0.93 -11.07 6.86
N SER A 116 0.26 -11.66 6.83
CA SER A 116 0.67 -12.68 7.80
C SER A 116 0.76 -12.09 9.20
N TRP A 117 1.32 -10.90 9.34
CA TRP A 117 1.38 -10.19 10.62
C TRP A 117 -0.03 -9.88 11.16
N LEU A 118 -0.96 -9.41 10.32
CA LEU A 118 -2.35 -9.14 10.72
C LEU A 118 -3.07 -10.40 11.20
N LYS A 119 -2.85 -11.55 10.55
CA LYS A 119 -3.38 -12.85 10.98
C LYS A 119 -2.84 -13.26 12.35
N LEU A 120 -1.52 -13.15 12.56
CA LEU A 120 -0.87 -13.49 13.83
C LEU A 120 -1.32 -12.60 15.00
N ASN A 121 -1.92 -11.45 14.72
CA ASN A 121 -2.37 -10.47 15.71
C ASN A 121 -3.90 -10.33 15.79
N ASP A 122 -4.64 -11.35 15.34
CA ASP A 122 -6.11 -11.46 15.43
C ASP A 122 -6.90 -10.35 14.70
N TYR A 123 -6.27 -9.66 13.77
CA TYR A 123 -6.97 -8.70 12.90
C TYR A 123 -7.66 -9.38 11.72
N VAL A 124 -7.14 -10.52 11.30
CA VAL A 124 -7.69 -11.31 10.19
C VAL A 124 -7.79 -12.76 10.63
N LYS A 125 -8.96 -13.35 10.48
CA LYS A 125 -9.22 -14.77 10.76
C LYS A 125 -9.83 -15.41 9.53
N GLU A 126 -9.29 -16.56 9.09
CA GLU A 126 -9.80 -17.27 7.90
C GLU A 126 -9.89 -16.36 6.65
N ASN A 127 -8.90 -15.46 6.48
CA ASN A 127 -8.85 -14.46 5.40
C ASN A 127 -9.98 -13.41 5.41
N LEU A 128 -10.71 -13.30 6.52
CA LEU A 128 -11.74 -12.29 6.75
C LEU A 128 -11.32 -11.28 7.82
N PRO A 129 -11.67 -10.00 7.67
CA PRO A 129 -11.54 -9.00 8.72
C PRO A 129 -12.25 -9.40 10.02
N THR A 130 -11.61 -9.21 11.17
CA THR A 130 -12.28 -9.31 12.47
C THR A 130 -12.89 -7.97 12.88
N ASP A 131 -13.76 -7.95 13.89
CA ASP A 131 -14.30 -6.72 14.47
C ASP A 131 -13.18 -5.75 14.88
N LYS A 132 -12.09 -6.29 15.43
CA LYS A 132 -10.89 -5.53 15.80
C LYS A 132 -10.32 -4.76 14.60
N PHE A 133 -10.23 -5.40 13.43
CA PHE A 133 -9.75 -4.75 12.21
C PHE A 133 -10.73 -3.74 11.64
N LEU A 134 -12.04 -4.00 11.72
CA LEU A 134 -13.04 -3.04 11.25
C LEU A 134 -13.07 -1.77 12.11
N GLN A 135 -12.89 -1.93 13.43
CA GLN A 135 -12.97 -0.85 14.41
C GLN A 135 -11.68 -0.05 14.61
N GLN A 136 -10.49 -0.63 14.36
CA GLN A 136 -9.20 0.01 14.66
C GLN A 136 -8.44 0.42 13.39
N GLU A 137 -8.14 1.72 13.26
CA GLU A 137 -7.05 2.24 12.42
C GLU A 137 -5.78 2.31 13.26
N PHE A 138 -4.93 1.29 13.17
CA PHE A 138 -3.94 1.06 14.23
C PHE A 138 -2.68 1.94 14.13
N LEU A 139 -2.34 2.48 12.96
CA LEU A 139 -1.05 3.15 12.77
C LEU A 139 -1.06 4.68 12.92
N ILE A 140 -2.16 5.29 13.37
CA ILE A 140 -2.17 6.72 13.74
C ILE A 140 -1.63 6.92 15.18
N ILE A 141 -1.45 5.86 15.98
CA ILE A 141 -1.15 6.02 17.42
C ILE A 141 0.35 6.15 17.71
N ALA A 142 1.26 5.70 16.86
CA ALA A 142 2.70 5.84 17.14
C ALA A 142 3.20 7.27 16.91
N ASP A 143 2.81 7.91 15.80
CA ASP A 143 3.26 9.28 15.49
C ASP A 143 2.42 10.36 16.19
N VAL A 144 1.08 10.21 16.31
CA VAL A 144 0.28 11.23 17.02
C VAL A 144 0.55 11.23 18.54
N ALA A 145 0.92 10.08 19.12
CA ALA A 145 1.36 10.02 20.52
C ALA A 145 2.81 10.52 20.70
N ALA A 146 3.68 10.36 19.71
CA ALA A 146 5.03 10.92 19.72
C ALA A 146 5.02 12.44 19.53
N GLU A 147 4.21 12.97 18.61
CA GLU A 147 4.03 14.41 18.37
C GLU A 147 3.39 15.12 19.59
N ARG A 148 2.43 14.49 20.27
CA ARG A 148 1.89 15.02 21.54
C ARG A 148 2.87 14.99 22.71
N ARG A 149 3.89 14.14 22.67
CA ARG A 149 4.97 14.10 23.67
C ARG A 149 6.07 15.13 23.42
N ASN A 150 6.34 15.48 22.16
CA ASN A 150 7.32 16.51 21.80
C ASN A 150 6.75 17.94 21.83
N SER A 151 5.42 18.09 21.91
CA SER A 151 4.73 19.38 21.97
C SER A 151 4.33 19.80 23.40
N ARG A 152 4.86 19.13 24.43
CA ARG A 152 4.70 19.46 25.86
C ARG A 152 6.07 19.64 26.49
#